data_AF-A0A836VYX8-F1
#
_entry.id   AF-A0A836VYX8-F1
#
_cell.length_a   1.000
_cell.length_b   1.000
_cell.length_c   1.000
_cell.angle_alpha   90.00
_cell.angle_beta   90.00
_cell.angle_gamma   90.00
#
_symmetry.space_group_name_H-M   'P 1'
#
loop_
_entity.id
_entity.type
_entity.pdbx_description
1 polymer ?
#
loop_
_entity_poly.entity_id
_entity_poly.type
_entity_poly.pdbx_seq_one_letter_code
_entity_poly.pdbx_strand_id
1 'polypeptide(L)'
;VDDQSAKVNAKIRDAQLELIPYMLVVGGREQQNQTVSVRDRIEGDLGPMPLGKVIEKLRQEVHERRVRQVARSEFANIEEAGGTQFEY
;
A
#
# COMPACT_ATOMS: atom_id res chain seq x y z
N VAL A 1 16.34 5.54 -0.44
CA VAL A 1 15.74 6.90 -0.34
C VAL A 1 16.06 7.61 -1.64
N ASP A 2 15.08 8.21 -2.31
CA ASP A 2 15.31 8.89 -3.60
C ASP A 2 15.58 10.39 -3.36
N ASP A 3 16.83 10.78 -3.51
CA ASP A 3 17.31 12.16 -3.30
C ASP A 3 17.47 12.95 -4.62
N GLN A 4 17.06 12.38 -5.77
CA GLN A 4 17.28 13.04 -7.06
C GLN A 4 16.52 14.37 -7.15
N SER A 5 17.05 15.38 -7.85
CA SER A 5 16.38 16.69 -8.06
C SER A 5 15.21 16.64 -9.06
N ALA A 6 14.49 15.52 -9.13
CA ALA A 6 13.30 15.34 -9.95
C ALA A 6 12.03 15.84 -9.23
N LYS A 7 11.02 16.26 -10.00
CA LYS A 7 9.72 16.66 -9.45
C LYS A 7 9.09 15.50 -8.67
N VAL A 8 8.42 15.79 -7.56
CA VAL A 8 7.76 14.78 -6.70
C VAL A 8 6.81 13.88 -7.51
N ASN A 9 6.04 14.45 -8.44
CA ASN A 9 5.14 13.68 -9.32
C ASN A 9 5.87 12.71 -10.25
N ALA A 10 7.09 13.05 -10.70
CA ALA A 10 7.90 12.15 -11.51
C ALA A 10 8.38 10.96 -10.67
N LYS A 11 8.90 11.24 -9.46
CA LYS A 11 9.33 10.19 -8.51
C LYS A 11 8.20 9.23 -8.13
N ILE A 12 6.98 9.76 -7.92
CA ILE A 12 5.81 8.93 -7.63
C ILE A 12 5.52 7.98 -8.79
N ARG A 13 5.60 8.48 -10.04
CA ARG A 13 5.38 7.66 -11.23
C ARG A 13 6.44 6.57 -11.35
N ASP A 14 7.71 6.90 -11.13
CA ASP A 14 8.81 5.94 -11.17
C ASP A 14 8.65 4.88 -10.08
N ALA A 15 8.33 5.28 -8.86
CA ALA A 15 8.07 4.35 -7.75
C ALA A 15 6.86 3.42 -8.01
N GLN A 16 5.83 3.91 -8.72
CA GLN A 16 4.71 3.07 -9.16
C GLN A 16 5.16 2.04 -10.21
N LEU A 17 6.02 2.44 -11.15
CA LEU A 17 6.59 1.54 -12.17
C LEU A 17 7.52 0.49 -11.56
N GLU A 18 8.27 0.87 -10.52
CA GLU A 18 9.11 -0.04 -9.72
C GLU A 18 8.30 -0.95 -8.79
N LEU A 19 6.96 -0.89 -8.85
CA LEU A 19 6.06 -1.73 -8.08
C LEU A 19 6.23 -1.59 -6.56
N ILE A 20 6.62 -0.41 -6.09
CA ILE A 20 6.80 -0.13 -4.66
C ILE A 20 5.41 -0.11 -3.98
N PRO A 21 5.17 -0.93 -2.93
CA PRO A 21 3.86 -1.00 -2.26
C PRO A 21 3.47 0.31 -1.55
N TYR A 22 4.45 0.94 -0.88
CA TYR A 22 4.26 2.16 -0.09
C TYR A 22 5.26 3.25 -0.49
N MET A 23 4.74 4.44 -0.72
CA MET A 23 5.52 5.64 -0.97
C MET A 23 5.29 6.62 0.17
N LEU A 24 6.39 7.01 0.84
CA LEU A 24 6.38 8.02 1.89
C LEU A 24 6.97 9.31 1.31
N VAL A 25 6.11 10.33 1.14
CA VAL A 25 6.53 11.63 0.62
C VAL A 25 6.73 12.57 1.81
N VAL A 26 7.95 13.09 1.93
CA VAL A 26 8.33 14.06 2.97
C VAL A 26 8.64 15.39 2.28
N GLY A 27 7.70 16.33 2.32
CA GLY A 27 7.92 17.71 1.92
C GLY A 27 8.49 18.57 3.04
N GLY A 28 8.81 19.83 2.73
CA GLY A 28 9.31 20.79 3.73
C GLY A 28 8.29 21.13 4.83
N ARG A 29 6.98 21.11 4.52
CA ARG A 29 5.91 21.32 5.51
C ARG A 29 5.75 20.12 6.44
N GLU A 30 5.80 18.93 5.86
CA GLU A 30 5.75 17.65 6.56
C GLU A 30 6.93 17.46 7.51
N GLN A 31 8.13 17.86 7.10
CA GLN A 31 9.32 17.83 7.96
C GLN A 31 9.17 18.72 9.21
N GLN A 32 8.55 19.90 9.09
CA GLN A 32 8.29 20.77 10.24
C GLN A 32 7.20 20.19 11.16
N ASN A 33 6.18 19.55 10.60
CA ASN A 33 5.04 19.03 11.36
C ASN A 33 5.20 17.58 11.82
N GLN A 34 6.36 16.94 11.57
CA GLN A 34 6.61 15.52 11.83
C GLN A 34 5.52 14.58 11.25
N THR A 35 4.92 15.01 10.15
CA THR A 35 3.96 14.23 9.36
C THR A 35 4.64 13.70 8.11
N VAL A 36 4.03 12.70 7.48
CA VAL A 36 4.47 12.15 6.21
C VAL A 36 3.23 11.87 5.37
N SER A 37 3.27 12.18 4.08
CA SER A 37 2.17 11.83 3.18
C SER A 37 2.37 10.40 2.70
N VAL A 38 1.44 9.52 3.06
CA VAL A 38 1.51 8.10 2.70
C VAL A 38 0.71 7.85 1.44
N ARG A 39 1.33 7.21 0.47
CA ARG A 39 0.68 6.72 -0.74
C ARG A 39 0.82 5.21 -0.83
N ASP A 40 -0.31 4.56 -1.04
CA ASP A 40 -0.42 3.14 -1.33
C ASP A 40 -0.61 2.97 -2.84
N ARG A 41 0.02 1.94 -3.41
CA ARG A 41 -0.12 1.66 -4.85
C ARG A 41 -1.53 1.17 -5.22
N ILE A 42 -2.21 0.49 -4.30
CA ILE A 42 -3.51 -0.18 -4.49
C ILE A 42 -4.65 0.75 -4.05
N GLU A 43 -4.58 1.28 -2.82
CA GLU A 43 -5.62 2.14 -2.25
C GLU A 43 -5.49 3.62 -2.66
N GLY A 44 -4.34 4.00 -3.24
CA GLY A 44 -4.08 5.37 -3.68
C GLY A 44 -3.54 6.27 -2.57
N ASP A 45 -4.00 7.52 -2.52
CA ASP A 45 -3.52 8.51 -1.55
C ASP A 45 -4.17 8.32 -0.18
N LEU A 46 -3.37 8.01 0.85
CA LEU A 46 -3.84 7.90 2.24
C LEU A 46 -3.71 9.24 2.99
N GLY A 47 -3.11 10.25 2.37
CA GLY A 47 -2.92 11.58 2.91
C GLY A 47 -1.83 11.68 3.98
N PRO A 48 -1.73 12.84 4.65
CA PRO A 48 -0.74 13.10 5.68
C PRO A 48 -1.07 12.37 6.98
N MET A 49 -0.12 11.60 7.48
CA MET A 49 -0.19 10.92 8.78
C MET A 49 1.02 11.25 9.65
N PRO A 50 0.89 11.22 10.99
CA PRO A 50 2.04 11.36 11.89
C PRO A 50 3.05 10.23 11.67
N LEU A 51 4.34 10.54 11.69
CA LEU A 51 5.40 9.56 11.47
C LEU A 51 5.29 8.34 12.42
N GLY A 52 4.96 8.59 13.70
CA GLY A 52 4.78 7.52 14.69
C GLY A 52 3.71 6.51 14.29
N LYS A 53 2.54 6.98 13.85
CA LYS A 53 1.43 6.11 13.41
C LYS A 53 1.80 5.29 12.18
N VAL A 54 2.55 5.87 11.25
CA VAL A 54 2.98 5.18 10.03
C VAL A 54 3.93 4.03 10.35
N ILE A 55 4.88 4.25 11.26
CA ILE A 55 5.81 3.20 11.72
C ILE A 55 5.07 2.08 12.43
N GLU A 56 4.11 2.39 13.31
CA GLU A 56 3.31 1.38 14.00
C GLU A 56 2.49 0.55 13.02
N LYS A 57 1.82 1.20 12.05
CA LYS A 57 1.04 0.51 11.01
C LYS A 57 1.91 -0.42 10.17
N LEU A 58 3.07 0.07 9.69
CA LEU A 58 4.01 -0.73 8.90
C LEU A 58 4.54 -1.93 9.69
N ARG A 59 4.86 -1.74 10.98
CA ARG A 59 5.31 -2.83 11.85
C ARG A 59 4.23 -3.89 12.04
N GLN A 60 2.98 -3.48 12.24
CA GLN A 60 1.85 -4.39 12.34
C GLN A 60 1.65 -5.17 11.03
N GLU A 61 1.62 -4.51 9.88
CA GLU A 61 1.47 -5.18 8.58
C GLU A 61 2.59 -6.19 8.31
N VAL A 62 3.84 -5.85 8.64
CA VAL A 62 5.00 -6.75 8.50
C VAL A 62 4.88 -7.94 9.47
N HIS A 63 4.45 -7.70 10.71
CA HIS A 63 4.26 -8.77 11.71
C HIS A 63 3.16 -9.74 11.28
N GLU A 64 2.06 -9.22 10.75
CA GLU A 64 0.93 -10.01 10.23
C GLU A 64 1.25 -10.69 8.89
N ARG A 65 2.41 -10.39 8.27
CA ARG A 65 2.81 -10.87 6.92
C ARG A 65 1.66 -10.77 5.91
N ARG A 66 0.90 -9.68 6.01
CA ARG A 66 -0.35 -9.54 5.28
C ARG A 66 -0.04 -9.28 3.81
N VAL A 67 -0.35 -10.25 2.95
CA VAL A 67 -0.21 -10.09 1.50
C VAL A 67 -1.35 -9.19 1.00
N ARG A 68 -1.02 -7.94 0.67
CA ARG A 68 -1.94 -6.98 0.03
C ARG A 68 -2.11 -7.37 -1.43
N GLN A 69 -3.19 -8.10 -1.76
CA GLN A 69 -3.48 -8.53 -3.13
C GLN A 69 -4.32 -7.47 -3.87
N VAL A 70 -3.93 -7.18 -5.12
CA VAL A 70 -4.59 -6.21 -6.02
C VAL A 70 -5.92 -6.71 -6.58
N ALA A 71 -6.19 -8.01 -6.46
CA ALA A 71 -7.46 -8.62 -6.78
C ALA A 71 -7.81 -9.56 -5.63
N ARG A 72 -9.01 -9.41 -5.05
CA ARG A 72 -9.58 -10.45 -4.21
C ARG A 72 -9.79 -11.65 -5.14
N SER A 73 -9.05 -12.73 -4.94
CA SER A 73 -9.21 -13.94 -5.75
C SER A 73 -10.65 -14.41 -5.67
N GLU A 74 -11.40 -14.25 -6.76
CA GLU A 74 -12.76 -14.80 -6.93
C GLU A 74 -12.77 -16.33 -6.77
N PHE A 75 -11.58 -16.95 -6.91
CA PHE A 75 -11.30 -18.37 -6.69
C PHE A 75 -11.57 -18.89 -5.27
N ALA A 76 -11.59 -18.05 -4.25
CA ALA A 76 -11.90 -18.49 -2.88
C ALA A 76 -13.41 -18.70 -2.63
N ASN A 77 -14.27 -18.10 -3.46
CA ASN A 77 -15.73 -18.22 -3.31
C ASN A 77 -16.33 -19.39 -4.09
N ILE A 78 -15.54 -20.07 -4.93
CA ILE A 78 -16.04 -21.14 -5.81
C ILE A 78 -16.10 -22.50 -5.10
N GLU A 79 -15.41 -22.67 -3.95
CA GLU A 79 -15.44 -23.92 -3.18
C GLU A 79 -16.71 -24.07 -2.32
N GLU A 80 -17.39 -22.98 -1.95
CA GLU A 80 -18.64 -23.05 -1.16
C GLU A 80 -19.90 -23.29 -2.02
N ALA A 81 -19.82 -23.12 -3.35
CA ALA A 81 -20.96 -23.25 -4.25
C ALA A 81 -21.06 -24.62 -4.97
N GLY A 82 -20.09 -25.52 -4.77
CA GLY A 82 -19.96 -26.79 -5.52
C GLY A 82 -20.65 -28.01 -4.92
N GLY A 83 -21.62 -27.82 -4.01
CA GLY A 83 -22.35 -28.91 -3.36
C GLY A 83 -23.68 -29.23 -4.03
N THR A 84 -23.68 -29.78 -5.26
CA THR A 84 -24.88 -30.47 -5.77
C THR A 84 -24.51 -31.83 -6.38
N GLN A 85 -24.69 -32.83 -5.51
CA GLN A 85 -24.86 -34.26 -5.71
C GLN A 85 -25.29 -34.68 -7.13
N PHE A 86 -24.40 -35.36 -7.86
CA PHE A 86 -24.80 -36.20 -8.99
C PHE A 86 -25.15 -37.59 -8.45
N GLU A 87 -26.44 -37.88 -8.37
CA GLU A 87 -26.97 -39.23 -8.09
C GLU A 87 -27.00 -40.02 -9.41
N TYR A 88 -26.49 -41.25 -9.40
CA TYR A 88 -26.40 -42.18 -10.54
C TYR A 88 -27.73 -42.89 -10.82
#